data_AF-A0A5V5E5Y0-F1
#
_entry.id   AF-A0A5V5E5Y0-F1
#
_cell.length_a   1.000
_cell.length_b   1.000
_cell.length_c   1.000
_cell.angle_alpha   90.00
_cell.angle_beta   90.00
_cell.angle_gamma   90.00
#
_symmetry.space_group_name_H-M   'P 1'
#
loop_
_entity.id
_entity.type
_entity.pdbx_description
1 polymer ?
#
loop_
_entity_poly.entity_id
_entity_poly.type
_entity_poly.pdbx_seq_one_letter_code
_entity_poly.pdbx_strand_id
1 'polypeptide(L)' 'MTFNDDERHLLVSVVSGWLRRAEGDAGAMMLDAYRQILSETEPAARAVMLEFLESVRIHYVSS' A
#
# COMPACT_ATOMS: atom_id res chain seq x y z
N MET A 1 13.19 4.88 10.62
CA MET A 1 13.83 3.91 9.72
C MET A 1 13.31 4.18 8.33
N THR A 2 14.15 4.67 7.42
CA THR A 2 13.75 5.00 6.03
C THR A 2 14.08 3.81 5.14
N PHE A 3 13.08 3.20 4.52
CA PHE A 3 13.30 2.13 3.54
C PHE A 3 14.07 2.66 2.33
N ASN A 4 15.07 1.92 1.89
CA ASN A 4 15.73 2.20 0.61
C ASN A 4 14.75 1.93 -0.55
N ASP A 5 15.05 2.41 -1.76
CA ASP A 5 14.14 2.31 -2.89
C ASP A 5 13.86 0.85 -3.30
N ASP A 6 14.85 -0.03 -3.20
CA ASP A 6 14.72 -1.46 -3.52
C ASP A 6 13.82 -2.19 -2.50
N GLU A 7 13.96 -1.89 -1.21
CA GLU A 7 13.12 -2.41 -0.13
C GLU A 7 11.67 -1.96 -0.31
N ARG A 8 11.46 -0.70 -0.70
CA ARG A 8 10.12 -0.17 -0.98
C ARG A 8 9.50 -0.88 -2.18
N HIS A 9 10.26 -1.09 -3.26
CA HIS A 9 9.82 -1.83 -4.43
C HIS A 9 9.46 -3.28 -4.09
N LEU A 10 10.31 -3.97 -3.31
CA LEU A 10 10.02 -5.33 -2.86
C LEU A 10 8.72 -5.39 -2.05
N LEU A 11 8.53 -4.46 -1.12
CA LEU A 11 7.32 -4.39 -0.30
C LEU A 11 6.07 -4.15 -1.17
N VAL A 12 6.16 -3.24 -2.13
CA VAL A 12 5.08 -2.96 -3.10
C VAL A 12 4.72 -4.21 -3.89
N SER A 13 5.71 -4.94 -4.41
CA SER A 13 5.48 -6.18 -5.18
C SER A 13 4.87 -7.29 -4.31
N VAL A 14 5.35 -7.46 -3.07
CA VAL A 14 4.80 -8.45 -2.13
C VAL A 14 3.34 -8.16 -1.81
N VAL A 15 3.01 -6.92 -1.42
CA VAL A 15 1.64 -6.53 -1.04
C VAL A 15 0.71 -6.62 -2.25
N SER A 16 1.13 -6.15 -3.43
CA SER A 16 0.36 -6.31 -4.66
C SER A 16 0.08 -7.78 -4.98
N GLY A 17 1.08 -8.65 -4.77
CA GLY A 17 0.94 -10.10 -4.93
C GLY A 17 0.03 -10.76 -3.91
N TRP A 18 -0.12 -10.20 -2.71
CA TRP A 18 -1.12 -10.63 -1.73
C TRP A 18 -2.52 -10.20 -2.13
N LEU A 19 -2.70 -8.97 -2.58
CA LEU A 19 -3.99 -8.47 -3.07
C LEU A 19 -4.51 -9.30 -4.24
N ARG A 20 -3.64 -9.70 -5.19
CA ARG A 20 -4.06 -10.57 -6.31
C ARG A 20 -4.54 -11.94 -5.85
N ARG A 21 -3.98 -12.45 -4.76
CA ARG A 21 -4.39 -13.74 -4.17
C ARG A 21 -5.65 -13.61 -3.30
N ALA A 22 -5.98 -12.39 -2.86
CA ALA A 22 -7.19 -12.11 -2.09
C ALA A 22 -8.47 -12.06 -2.94
N GLU A 23 -8.35 -12.25 -4.27
CA GLU A 23 -9.48 -12.27 -5.21
C GLU A 23 -10.41 -11.04 -5.02
N GLY A 24 -11.74 -11.26 -4.93
CA GLY A 24 -12.74 -10.20 -4.80
C GLY A 24 -12.63 -9.32 -3.53
N ASP A 25 -11.76 -9.68 -2.58
CA ASP A 25 -11.56 -8.94 -1.33
C ASP A 25 -10.50 -7.84 -1.43
N ALA A 26 -9.71 -7.82 -2.52
CA ALA A 26 -8.63 -6.85 -2.69
C ALA A 26 -9.10 -5.39 -2.55
N GLY A 27 -10.31 -5.07 -3.04
CA GLY A 27 -10.91 -3.74 -2.92
C GLY A 27 -11.25 -3.36 -1.49
N ALA A 28 -11.77 -4.30 -0.69
CA ALA A 28 -12.10 -4.06 0.71
C ALA A 28 -10.84 -3.89 1.55
N MET A 29 -9.82 -4.73 1.32
CA MET A 29 -8.51 -4.59 1.98
C MET A 29 -7.86 -3.23 1.70
N MET A 30 -7.89 -2.76 0.45
CA MET A 30 -7.37 -1.43 0.08
C MET A 30 -8.16 -0.30 0.74
N LEU A 31 -9.49 -0.42 0.82
CA LEU A 31 -10.35 0.57 1.46
C LEU A 31 -10.12 0.64 2.97
N ASP A 32 -9.94 -0.50 3.63
CA ASP A 32 -9.67 -0.56 5.06
C ASP A 32 -8.27 -0.01 5.40
N ALA A 33 -7.27 -0.31 4.57
CA ALA A 33 -5.95 0.32 4.68
C ALA A 33 -6.04 1.84 4.55
N TYR A 34 -6.81 2.35 3.57
CA TYR A 34 -7.03 3.79 3.40
C TYR A 34 -7.69 4.43 4.64
N ARG A 35 -8.72 3.79 5.21
CA ARG A 35 -9.37 4.26 6.45
C ARG A 35 -8.41 4.30 7.63
N GLN A 36 -7.56 3.28 7.77
CA GLN A 36 -6.56 3.24 8.82
C GLN A 36 -5.53 4.37 8.65
N ILE A 37 -5.08 4.64 7.42
CA ILE A 37 -4.16 5.75 7.14
C ILE A 37 -4.82 7.10 7.43
N LEU A 38 -6.11 7.28 7.13
CA LEU A 38 -6.81 8.52 7.49
C LEU A 38 -6.93 8.74 9.00
N SER A 39 -6.89 7.67 9.80
CA SER A 39 -6.84 7.76 11.26
C SER A 39 -5.44 8.11 11.81
N GLU A 40 -4.40 8.09 10.97
CA GLU A 40 -3.05 8.49 11.36
C GLU A 40 -3.00 9.98 11.70
N THR A 41 -2.56 10.29 12.91
CA THR A 41 -2.50 11.65 13.44
C THR A 41 -1.26 12.40 12.96
N GLU A 42 -0.15 11.71 12.74
CA GLU A 42 1.12 12.30 12.31
C GLU A 42 1.10 12.59 10.79
N PRO A 43 1.12 13.87 10.36
CA PRO A 43 0.94 14.21 8.94
C PRO A 43 2.03 13.62 8.02
N ALA A 44 3.27 13.56 8.50
CA ALA A 44 4.39 13.01 7.74
C ALA A 44 4.24 11.49 7.54
N ALA A 45 3.86 10.76 8.60
CA ALA A 45 3.62 9.32 8.51
C ALA A 45 2.44 9.03 7.58
N ARG A 46 1.34 9.78 7.71
CA ARG A 46 0.16 9.67 6.84
C ARG A 46 0.53 9.85 5.36
N ALA A 47 1.34 10.86 5.03
CA ALA A 47 1.78 11.09 3.66
C ALA A 47 2.59 9.90 3.10
N VAL A 48 3.57 9.39 3.85
CA VAL A 48 4.38 8.23 3.44
C VAL A 48 3.52 6.98 3.23
N MET A 49 2.55 6.73 4.12
CA MET A 49 1.66 5.58 4.00
C MET A 49 0.74 5.70 2.79
N LEU A 50 0.25 6.91 2.46
CA LEU A 50 -0.56 7.15 1.26
C LEU A 50 0.25 6.94 -0.03
N GLU A 51 1.49 7.46 -0.09
CA GLU A 51 2.39 7.24 -1.22
C GLU A 51 2.69 5.75 -1.44
N PHE A 52 2.89 5.02 -0.35
CA PHE A 52 3.06 3.57 -0.39
C PHE A 52 1.80 2.86 -0.93
N LEU A 53 0.62 3.20 -0.40
CA LEU A 53 -0.64 2.60 -0.83
C LEU A 53 -0.94 2.88 -2.31
N GLU A 54 -0.63 4.08 -2.79
CA GLU A 54 -0.75 4.43 -4.21
C GLU A 54 0.23 3.63 -5.07
N SER A 55 1.47 3.44 -4.61
CA SER A 55 2.46 2.59 -5.30
C SER A 55 1.98 1.14 -5.42
N VAL A 56 1.38 0.59 -4.37
CA VAL A 56 0.74 -0.73 -4.37
C VAL A 56 -0.41 -0.77 -5.38
N ARG A 57 -1.29 0.24 -5.38
CA ARG A 57 -2.40 0.32 -6.33
C ARG A 57 -1.91 0.32 -7.77
N ILE A 58 -0.92 1.15 -8.09
CA ILE A 58 -0.33 1.24 -9.44
C ILE A 58 0.26 -0.12 -9.83
N HIS A 59 1.11 -0.71 -8.98
CA HIS A 59 1.73 -1.99 -9.27
C HIS A 59 0.71 -3.13 -9.39
N TYR A 60 -0.36 -3.12 -8.60
CA TYR A 60 -1.44 -4.10 -8.68
C TYR A 60 -2.17 -4.06 -10.03
N VAL A 61 -2.46 -2.86 -10.55
CA VAL A 61 -3.17 -2.66 -11.83
C VAL A 61 -2.26 -2.86 -13.05
N SER A 62 -0.98 -2.49 -12.94
CA SER A 62 -0.03 -2.50 -14.05
C SER A 62 0.70 -3.83 -14.26
N SER A 63 0.47 -4.84 -13.42
CA SER A 63 1.07 -6.18 -13.53
C SER A 63 0.02 -7.27 -13.42
#